data_AF-A0A067NZJ9-F1
#
_entry.id   AF-A0A067NZJ9-F1
#
_cell.length_a   1.000
_cell.length_b   1.000
_cell.length_c   1.000
_cell.angle_alpha   90.00
_cell.angle_beta   90.00
_cell.angle_gamma   90.00
#
_symmetry.space_group_name_H-M   'P 1'
#
loop_
_entity.id
_entity.type
_entity.pdbx_description
1 polymer ?
#
loop_
_entity_poly.entity_id
_entity_poly.type
_entity_poly.pdbx_seq_one_letter_code
_entity_poly.pdbx_strand_id
1 'polypeptide(L)'
;MSFTNLYYQRTTATPKACYVCYKPTTTCLATINTTDFLYTCPTHLSDPGFASAVGESGDGAAGARKIGLSAEEIAKVKEEWEERQRLKKEKAKEKEKEKEKEKEKKEEGDKDKDKKEVSDDVKEKKSSVAVPSPASGSSTPSTAAHPRYSLHRDFFAMRLAEHRKRRQAAQAKELAPRLPGAPKGNP
;
A
#
# COMPACT_ATOMS: atom_id res chain seq x y z
N MET A 1 -4.40 2.93 -14.60
CA MET A 1 -4.51 4.13 -13.75
C MET A 1 -4.39 3.69 -12.30
N SER A 2 -3.34 4.15 -11.61
CA SER A 2 -3.20 3.98 -10.17
C SER A 2 -4.26 4.85 -9.47
N PHE A 3 -5.00 4.25 -8.54
CA PHE A 3 -6.00 4.95 -7.75
C PHE A 3 -5.38 5.15 -6.36
N THR A 4 -5.04 6.39 -6.04
CA THR A 4 -4.34 6.75 -4.80
C THR A 4 -5.32 7.24 -3.75
N ASN A 5 -5.08 6.90 -2.48
CA ASN A 5 -5.92 7.32 -1.36
C ASN A 5 -5.54 8.72 -0.87
N LEU A 6 -5.60 9.71 -1.77
CA LEU A 6 -5.30 11.09 -1.45
C LEU A 6 -6.34 12.00 -2.11
N TYR A 7 -7.09 12.69 -1.25
CA TYR A 7 -8.20 13.54 -1.63
C TYR A 7 -7.95 14.97 -1.17
N TYR A 8 -8.35 15.93 -1.98
CA TYR A 8 -8.29 17.35 -1.71
C TYR A 8 -9.68 17.87 -1.41
N GLN A 9 -9.84 18.62 -0.33
CA GLN A 9 -11.10 19.27 0.00
C GLN A 9 -11.35 20.45 -0.93
N ARG A 10 -12.52 20.44 -1.55
CA ARG A 10 -13.06 21.50 -2.41
C ARG A 10 -14.45 21.88 -1.92
N THR A 11 -14.82 23.12 -2.14
CA THR A 11 -16.19 23.62 -1.93
C THR A 11 -16.93 23.65 -3.27
N THR A 12 -18.16 23.15 -3.29
CA THR A 12 -19.02 23.13 -4.48
C THR A 12 -20.16 24.12 -4.32
N ALA A 13 -20.57 24.74 -5.43
CA ALA A 13 -21.67 25.71 -5.43
C ALA A 13 -23.03 25.07 -5.12
N THR A 14 -23.27 23.85 -5.61
CA THR A 14 -24.52 23.13 -5.39
C THR A 14 -24.37 22.09 -4.28
N PRO A 15 -25.33 22.01 -3.35
CA PRO A 15 -25.32 20.96 -2.33
C PRO A 15 -25.69 19.61 -2.95
N LYS A 16 -24.96 18.57 -2.59
CA LYS A 16 -25.24 17.17 -2.95
C LYS A 16 -25.31 16.32 -1.69
N ALA A 17 -25.91 15.14 -1.80
CA ALA A 17 -26.04 14.23 -0.67
C ALA A 17 -24.66 13.72 -0.21
N CYS A 18 -24.39 13.81 1.09
CA CYS A 18 -23.21 13.24 1.70
C CYS A 18 -23.19 11.71 1.51
N TYR A 19 -22.02 11.14 1.24
CA TYR A 19 -21.84 9.71 1.05
C TYR A 19 -22.21 8.85 2.25
N VAL A 20 -22.01 9.36 3.47
CA VAL A 20 -22.22 8.59 4.70
C VAL A 20 -23.67 8.73 5.20
N CYS A 21 -24.17 9.96 5.29
CA CYS A 21 -25.45 10.24 5.93
C CYS A 21 -26.54 10.74 4.98
N TYR A 22 -26.21 11.01 3.72
CA TYR A 22 -27.09 11.55 2.69
C TYR A 22 -27.68 12.95 2.95
N LYS A 23 -27.20 13.65 3.98
CA LYS A 23 -27.56 15.06 4.21
C LYS A 23 -26.92 15.96 3.14
N PRO A 24 -27.59 17.04 2.72
CA PRO A 24 -27.05 17.95 1.71
C PRO A 24 -25.76 18.62 2.22
N THR A 25 -24.73 18.64 1.39
CA THR A 25 -23.43 19.22 1.72
C THR A 25 -22.76 19.84 0.50
N THR A 26 -22.00 20.91 0.74
CA THR A 26 -21.20 21.62 -0.27
C THR A 26 -19.71 21.26 -0.20
N THR A 27 -19.30 20.38 0.71
CA THR A 27 -17.91 19.91 0.83
C THR A 27 -17.70 18.63 0.04
N CYS A 28 -16.70 18.65 -0.83
CA CYS A 28 -16.36 17.55 -1.73
C CYS A 28 -14.86 17.22 -1.63
N LEU A 29 -14.57 15.94 -1.44
CA LEU A 29 -13.23 15.37 -1.49
C LEU A 29 -12.97 14.85 -2.91
N ALA A 30 -11.97 15.40 -3.60
CA ALA A 30 -11.63 14.98 -4.96
C ALA A 30 -10.16 14.61 -5.11
N THR A 31 -9.89 13.57 -5.89
CA THR A 31 -8.52 13.20 -6.31
C THR A 31 -7.94 14.24 -7.27
N ILE A 32 -6.60 14.29 -7.40
CA ILE A 32 -5.91 15.28 -8.25
C ILE A 32 -6.38 15.25 -9.71
N ASN A 33 -6.61 14.05 -10.24
CA ASN A 33 -7.06 13.84 -11.61
C ASN A 33 -8.59 13.89 -11.75
N THR A 34 -9.32 14.19 -10.67
CA THR A 34 -10.80 14.20 -10.61
C THR A 34 -11.45 12.88 -11.05
N THR A 35 -10.69 11.77 -11.07
CA THR A 35 -11.18 10.44 -11.41
C THR A 35 -12.18 9.92 -10.38
N ASP A 36 -12.00 10.38 -9.14
CA ASP A 36 -12.87 10.08 -8.02
C ASP A 36 -13.17 11.34 -7.23
N PHE A 37 -14.45 11.52 -6.89
CA PHE A 37 -14.94 12.60 -6.05
C PHE A 37 -16.07 12.12 -5.13
N LEU A 38 -16.09 12.62 -3.90
CA LEU A 38 -16.99 12.19 -2.85
C LEU A 38 -17.52 13.39 -2.07
N TYR A 39 -18.83 13.51 -1.96
CA TYR A 39 -19.46 14.53 -1.12
C TYR A 39 -19.49 14.08 0.33
N THR A 40 -18.97 14.90 1.23
CA THR A 40 -18.76 14.52 2.63
C THR A 40 -19.04 15.72 3.51
N CYS A 41 -20.03 15.65 4.39
CA CYS A 41 -20.33 16.76 5.29
C CYS A 41 -19.24 16.89 6.38
N PRO A 42 -19.05 18.10 6.95
CA PRO A 42 -17.97 18.35 7.90
C PRO A 42 -18.03 17.44 9.14
N THR A 43 -19.23 17.02 9.56
CA THR A 43 -19.41 16.09 10.70
C THR A 43 -18.80 14.72 10.46
N HIS A 44 -18.81 14.21 9.22
CA HIS A 44 -18.14 12.94 8.87
C HIS A 44 -16.68 13.17 8.49
N LEU A 45 -16.31 14.38 8.06
CA LEU A 45 -14.91 14.70 7.77
C LEU A 45 -14.06 14.78 9.05
N SER A 46 -14.67 15.11 10.19
CA SER A 46 -14.03 15.07 11.51
C SER A 46 -13.95 13.67 12.12
N ASP A 47 -14.65 12.68 11.55
CA ASP A 47 -14.65 11.31 12.06
C ASP A 47 -13.38 10.57 11.61
N PRO A 48 -12.50 10.13 12.55
CA PRO A 48 -11.29 9.39 12.22
C PRO A 48 -11.58 8.03 11.54
N GLY A 49 -12.77 7.46 11.76
CA GLY A 49 -13.22 6.23 11.09
C GLY A 49 -13.56 6.43 9.61
N PHE A 50 -13.79 7.67 9.18
CA PHE A 50 -14.10 8.01 7.80
C PHE A 50 -12.88 8.55 7.04
N ALA A 51 -12.26 9.62 7.55
CA ALA A 51 -11.14 10.28 6.89
C ALA A 51 -10.14 10.85 7.90
N SER A 52 -8.87 10.82 7.52
CA SER A 52 -7.77 11.40 8.29
C SER A 52 -7.14 12.54 7.52
N ALA A 53 -7.01 13.70 8.16
CA ALA A 53 -6.25 14.81 7.58
C ALA A 53 -4.78 14.39 7.38
N VAL A 54 -4.31 14.41 6.14
CA VAL A 54 -2.92 14.16 5.79
C VAL A 54 -2.21 15.50 5.98
N GLY A 55 -1.40 15.60 7.03
CA GLY A 55 -0.55 16.77 7.24
C GLY A 55 0.36 17.01 6.03
N GLU A 56 0.96 18.19 5.95
CA GLU A 56 1.74 18.63 4.78
C GLU A 56 2.96 17.74 4.45
N SER A 57 3.31 16.80 5.33
CA SER A 57 4.29 15.75 5.07
C SER A 57 3.59 14.48 4.61
N GLY A 58 3.84 14.10 3.36
CA GLY A 58 3.28 12.94 2.71
C GLY A 58 3.56 11.60 3.42
N ASP A 59 2.99 10.58 2.78
CA ASP A 59 3.34 9.17 2.93
C ASP A 59 2.58 8.37 4.01
N GLY A 60 1.61 7.57 3.56
CA GLY A 60 1.82 6.15 3.23
C GLY A 60 2.37 5.19 4.30
N ALA A 61 2.90 5.66 5.42
CA ALA A 61 3.46 4.85 6.50
C ALA A 61 3.24 5.46 7.90
N ALA A 62 2.67 6.67 7.98
CA ALA A 62 2.51 7.43 9.22
C ALA A 62 1.15 7.25 9.94
N GLY A 63 0.41 6.17 9.66
CA GLY A 63 -0.74 5.77 10.50
C GLY A 63 -0.36 5.53 11.96
N ALA A 64 0.92 5.23 12.22
CA ALA A 64 1.48 5.09 13.56
C ALA A 64 1.61 6.40 14.35
N ARG A 65 1.54 7.58 13.70
CA ARG A 65 1.66 8.88 14.40
C ARG A 65 0.31 9.50 14.80
N LYS A 66 -0.81 8.85 14.46
CA LYS A 66 -2.18 9.30 14.78
C LYS A 66 -2.86 8.46 15.87
N ILE A 67 -2.14 7.49 16.43
CA ILE A 67 -2.40 7.01 17.79
C ILE A 67 -1.44 7.84 18.62
N GLY A 68 -1.91 8.51 19.68
CA GLY A 68 -1.10 9.40 20.53
C GLY A 68 0.01 8.68 21.32
N LEU A 69 0.75 7.79 20.67
CA LEU A 69 1.97 7.20 21.15
C LEU A 69 3.04 8.29 21.05
N SER A 70 3.42 8.79 22.23
CA SER A 70 4.53 9.71 22.39
C SER A 70 5.77 9.15 21.66
N ALA A 71 6.65 10.04 21.18
CA ALA A 71 7.89 9.63 20.51
C ALA A 71 8.74 8.65 21.36
N GLU A 72 8.55 8.66 22.68
CA GLU A 72 9.18 7.78 23.67
C GLU A 72 8.66 6.34 23.61
N GLU A 73 7.36 6.11 23.39
CA GLU A 73 6.81 4.76 23.27
C GLU A 73 7.24 4.10 21.96
N ILE A 74 7.38 4.90 20.89
CA ILE A 74 7.92 4.44 19.62
C ILE A 74 9.40 4.05 19.75
N ALA A 75 10.17 4.78 20.57
CA ALA A 75 11.57 4.46 20.85
C ALA A 75 11.70 3.14 21.64
N LYS A 76 10.94 2.98 22.73
CA LYS A 76 10.93 1.74 23.53
C LYS A 76 10.52 0.52 22.72
N VAL A 77 9.46 0.63 21.90
CA VAL A 77 9.00 -0.50 21.07
C VAL A 77 10.02 -0.86 20.00
N LYS A 78 10.79 0.11 19.47
CA LYS A 78 11.90 -0.18 18.54
C LYS A 78 13.06 -0.88 19.24
N GLU A 79 13.45 -0.42 20.41
CA GLU A 79 14.52 -1.05 21.21
C GLU A 79 14.14 -2.48 21.62
N GLU A 80 12.91 -2.69 22.11
CA GLU A 80 12.39 -4.02 22.47
C GLU A 80 12.33 -4.94 21.25
N TRP A 81 11.98 -4.43 20.07
CA TRP A 81 11.94 -5.22 18.85
C TRP A 81 13.36 -5.58 18.37
N GLU A 82 14.30 -4.65 18.43
CA GLU A 82 15.70 -4.87 18.05
C GLU A 82 16.40 -5.85 18.99
N GLU A 83 16.19 -5.75 20.30
CA GLU A 83 16.72 -6.68 21.29
C GLU A 83 16.13 -8.08 21.10
N ARG A 84 14.82 -8.17 20.85
CA ARG A 84 14.15 -9.46 20.59
C ARG A 84 14.56 -10.08 19.26
N GLN A 85 14.95 -9.28 18.27
CA GLN A 85 15.58 -9.75 17.04
C GLN A 85 17.03 -10.19 17.27
N ARG A 86 17.79 -9.47 18.09
CA ARG A 86 19.18 -9.84 18.41
C ARG A 86 19.24 -11.14 19.18
N LEU A 87 18.39 -11.32 20.19
CA LEU A 87 18.22 -12.57 20.94
C LEU A 87 17.80 -13.74 20.05
N LYS A 88 16.90 -13.52 19.08
CA LYS A 88 16.52 -14.57 18.11
C LYS A 88 17.69 -14.94 17.19
N LYS A 89 18.48 -13.96 16.73
CA LYS A 89 19.66 -14.20 15.89
C LYS A 89 20.79 -14.87 16.65
N GLU A 90 21.03 -14.50 17.91
CA GLU A 90 22.02 -15.15 18.77
C GLU A 90 21.63 -16.60 19.10
N LYS A 91 20.36 -16.85 19.48
CA LYS A 91 19.85 -18.21 19.69
C LYS A 91 19.86 -19.08 18.42
N ALA A 92 19.69 -18.47 17.25
CA ALA A 92 19.79 -19.19 15.97
C ALA A 92 21.25 -19.57 15.66
N LYS A 93 22.20 -18.64 15.85
CA LYS A 93 23.64 -18.89 15.65
C LYS A 93 24.21 -19.89 16.65
N GLU A 94 23.73 -19.87 17.89
CA GLU A 94 24.17 -20.81 18.93
C GLU A 94 23.66 -22.23 18.63
N LYS A 95 22.40 -22.39 18.23
CA LYS A 95 21.84 -23.68 17.76
C LYS A 95 22.50 -24.20 16.49
N GLU A 96 22.98 -23.31 15.61
CA GLU A 96 23.71 -23.68 14.39
C GLU A 96 25.11 -24.18 14.72
N LYS A 97 25.84 -23.49 15.61
CA LYS A 97 27.15 -23.93 16.11
C LYS A 97 27.07 -25.23 16.93
N GLU A 98 25.99 -25.44 17.68
CA GLU A 98 25.79 -26.66 18.46
C GLU A 98 25.50 -27.87 17.54
N LYS A 99 24.71 -27.68 16.47
CA LYS A 99 24.51 -28.69 15.43
C LYS A 99 25.76 -28.98 14.59
N GLU A 100 26.63 -27.99 14.38
CA GLU A 100 27.90 -28.15 13.67
C GLU A 100 28.90 -28.95 14.52
N LYS A 101 28.99 -28.67 15.83
CA LYS A 101 29.80 -29.47 16.77
C LYS A 101 29.26 -30.89 17.00
N GLU A 102 27.96 -31.11 16.89
CA GLU A 102 27.35 -32.45 16.98
C GLU A 102 27.58 -33.28 15.69
N LYS A 103 27.71 -32.63 14.53
CA LYS A 103 28.16 -33.29 13.29
C LYS A 103 29.64 -33.63 13.30
N GLU A 104 30.49 -32.78 13.88
CA GLU A 104 31.94 -33.01 13.97
C GLU A 104 32.31 -34.13 14.96
N LYS A 105 31.43 -34.47 15.91
CA LYS A 105 31.60 -35.62 16.83
C LYS A 105 31.10 -36.97 16.29
N LYS A 106 30.59 -37.02 15.05
CA LYS A 106 30.07 -38.25 14.42
C LYS A 106 30.86 -38.69 13.17
N GLU A 107 32.03 -38.13 12.93
CA GLU A 107 33.00 -38.58 11.93
C GLU A 107 34.31 -39.03 12.60
N GLU A 108 34.23 -40.06 13.44
CA GLU A 108 35.40 -40.90 13.74
C GLU A 108 34.95 -42.36 13.72
N GLY A 109 34.90 -42.93 12.51
CA GLY A 109 34.57 -44.33 12.28
C GLY A 109 33.92 -44.61 10.93
N ASP A 110 34.70 -44.57 9.85
CA ASP A 110 34.96 -45.72 8.95
C ASP A 110 35.39 -45.26 7.54
N LYS A 111 36.37 -45.99 6.99
CA LYS A 111 37.00 -45.80 5.67
C LYS A 111 36.07 -46.25 4.55
N ASP A 112 36.01 -45.51 3.44
CA ASP A 112 36.77 -45.82 2.20
C ASP A 112 36.12 -45.17 0.96
N LYS A 113 37.02 -44.66 0.10
CA LYS A 113 36.97 -44.52 -1.36
C LYS A 113 36.17 -43.46 -2.13
N ASP A 114 37.01 -42.68 -2.82
CA ASP A 114 36.98 -42.30 -4.24
C ASP A 114 36.32 -40.97 -4.67
N LYS A 115 37.19 -39.95 -4.69
CA LYS A 115 37.67 -39.25 -5.90
C LYS A 115 36.63 -38.50 -6.77
N LYS A 116 36.84 -37.18 -6.82
CA LYS A 116 37.13 -36.37 -8.03
C LYS A 116 36.32 -35.06 -8.12
N GLU A 117 37.04 -33.97 -7.84
CA GLU A 117 37.13 -32.66 -8.54
C GLU A 117 35.81 -31.94 -8.94
N VAL A 118 35.62 -30.63 -8.71
CA VAL A 118 36.37 -29.47 -9.26
C VAL A 118 35.93 -28.18 -8.53
N SER A 119 36.89 -27.25 -8.43
CA SER A 119 36.92 -25.79 -8.12
C SER A 119 35.66 -24.93 -8.41
N ASP A 120 35.51 -23.65 -8.01
CA ASP A 120 36.38 -22.49 -7.79
C ASP A 120 35.47 -21.39 -7.17
N ASP A 121 35.78 -20.78 -6.02
CA ASP A 121 36.37 -19.44 -5.82
C ASP A 121 35.76 -18.21 -6.56
N VAL A 122 35.75 -17.08 -5.83
CA VAL A 122 35.82 -15.67 -6.29
C VAL A 122 34.56 -14.80 -6.57
N LYS A 123 34.42 -13.81 -5.68
CA LYS A 123 34.07 -12.35 -5.79
C LYS A 123 32.76 -11.83 -6.40
N GLU A 124 32.23 -10.90 -5.61
CA GLU A 124 31.80 -9.53 -5.94
C GLU A 124 31.57 -9.14 -7.41
N LYS A 125 30.42 -8.48 -7.66
CA LYS A 125 30.43 -7.18 -8.35
C LYS A 125 29.18 -6.36 -8.06
N LYS A 126 29.42 -5.17 -7.52
CA LYS A 126 28.57 -3.99 -7.58
C LYS A 126 28.33 -3.62 -9.04
N SER A 127 27.11 -3.21 -9.39
CA SER A 127 26.87 -2.36 -10.55
C SER A 127 25.68 -1.44 -10.32
N SER A 128 26.02 -0.20 -10.04
CA SER A 128 25.23 1.01 -10.30
C SER A 128 24.83 1.08 -11.77
N VAL A 129 23.55 1.35 -12.05
CA VAL A 129 23.12 1.94 -13.33
C VAL A 129 22.11 3.03 -13.05
N ALA A 130 22.40 4.19 -13.62
CA ALA A 130 21.69 5.44 -13.48
C ALA A 130 20.84 5.71 -14.74
N VAL A 131 19.63 6.28 -14.53
CA VAL A 131 18.78 7.16 -15.38
C VAL A 131 18.35 6.63 -16.79
N PRO A 132 17.20 7.05 -17.39
CA PRO A 132 16.79 8.44 -17.58
C PRO A 132 15.34 8.80 -17.21
N SER A 133 15.18 10.09 -16.93
CA SER A 133 13.96 10.90 -16.95
C SER A 133 13.18 10.76 -18.27
N PRO A 134 11.85 10.99 -18.26
CA PRO A 134 11.27 11.84 -19.27
C PRO A 134 10.54 13.02 -18.63
N ALA A 135 11.01 14.21 -19.01
CA ALA A 135 10.22 15.42 -19.01
C ALA A 135 8.99 15.22 -19.90
N SER A 136 7.80 15.50 -19.36
CA SER A 136 6.65 15.92 -20.15
C SER A 136 5.77 16.78 -19.28
N GLY A 137 5.60 18.01 -19.74
CA GLY A 137 4.80 19.03 -19.09
C GLY A 137 3.36 18.57 -18.94
N SER A 138 2.91 18.53 -17.70
CA SER A 138 1.53 18.80 -17.39
C SER A 138 1.57 20.00 -16.45
N SER A 139 1.00 21.11 -16.92
CA SER A 139 0.78 22.32 -16.15
C SER A 139 0.10 21.96 -14.83
N THR A 140 0.90 21.87 -13.77
CA THR A 140 0.42 21.76 -12.40
C THR A 140 -0.33 23.06 -12.11
N PRO A 141 -1.63 23.02 -11.73
CA PRO A 141 -2.21 24.18 -11.11
C PRO A 141 -1.51 24.34 -9.76
N SER A 142 -0.56 25.28 -9.71
CA SER A 142 -0.16 25.96 -8.49
C SER A 142 -1.45 26.46 -7.85
N THR A 143 -1.86 25.90 -6.71
CA THR A 143 -3.12 26.33 -6.08
C THR A 143 -3.03 26.13 -4.59
N ALA A 144 -3.44 27.18 -3.87
CA ALA A 144 -3.54 27.31 -2.42
C ALA A 144 -3.71 25.97 -1.68
N ALA A 145 -3.02 25.81 -0.57
CA ALA A 145 -2.97 24.60 0.26
C ALA A 145 -4.39 24.12 0.66
N HIS A 146 -5.05 23.39 -0.24
CA HIS A 146 -6.33 22.76 0.04
C HIS A 146 -6.09 21.64 1.04
N PRO A 147 -6.88 21.56 2.12
CA PRO A 147 -6.78 20.49 3.11
C PRO A 147 -6.80 19.12 2.43
N ARG A 148 -5.83 18.27 2.77
CA ARG A 148 -5.66 16.94 2.20
C ARG A 148 -6.17 15.89 3.18
N TYR A 149 -6.84 14.88 2.65
CA TYR A 149 -7.41 13.79 3.43
C TYR A 149 -7.07 12.44 2.79
N SER A 150 -6.86 11.44 3.63
CA SER A 150 -6.88 10.04 3.26
C SER A 150 -8.13 9.40 3.82
N LEU A 151 -8.85 8.63 3.01
CA LEU A 151 -10.00 7.88 3.48
C LEU A 151 -9.54 6.69 4.32
N HIS A 152 -10.36 6.26 5.27
CA HIS A 152 -10.12 5.02 5.99
C HIS A 152 -10.12 3.82 5.02
N ARG A 153 -9.42 2.75 5.42
CA ARG A 153 -9.14 1.58 4.58
C ARG A 153 -10.39 1.01 3.92
N ASP A 154 -11.46 0.84 4.68
CA ASP A 154 -12.66 0.17 4.21
C ASP A 154 -13.47 1.05 3.25
N PHE A 155 -13.57 2.35 3.53
CA PHE A 155 -14.16 3.32 2.60
C PHE A 155 -13.38 3.38 1.28
N PHE A 156 -12.04 3.42 1.36
CA PHE A 156 -11.21 3.40 0.16
C PHE A 156 -11.37 2.10 -0.65
N ALA A 157 -11.46 0.95 0.02
CA ALA A 157 -11.73 -0.33 -0.63
C ALA A 157 -13.10 -0.36 -1.34
N MET A 158 -14.14 0.20 -0.73
CA MET A 158 -15.46 0.35 -1.37
C MET A 158 -15.39 1.21 -2.63
N ARG A 159 -14.67 2.34 -2.58
CA ARG A 159 -14.46 3.21 -3.76
C ARG A 159 -13.71 2.50 -4.88
N LEU A 160 -12.66 1.75 -4.54
CA LEU A 160 -11.93 0.93 -5.51
C LEU A 160 -12.82 -0.13 -6.16
N ALA A 161 -13.67 -0.79 -5.38
CA ALA A 161 -14.61 -1.79 -5.88
C ALA A 161 -15.66 -1.17 -6.82
N GLU A 162 -16.23 -0.01 -6.45
CA GLU A 162 -17.18 0.74 -7.27
C GLU A 162 -16.53 1.14 -8.62
N HIS A 163 -15.30 1.67 -8.58
CA HIS A 163 -14.56 2.04 -9.78
C HIS A 163 -14.22 0.82 -10.65
N ARG A 164 -13.86 -0.31 -10.04
CA ARG A 164 -13.59 -1.57 -10.76
C ARG A 164 -14.86 -2.10 -11.43
N LYS A 165 -15.99 -2.10 -10.70
CA LYS A 165 -17.29 -2.51 -11.20
C LYS A 165 -17.74 -1.64 -12.37
N ARG A 166 -17.57 -0.32 -12.29
CA ARG A 166 -17.88 0.62 -13.37
C ARG A 166 -17.05 0.34 -14.62
N ARG A 167 -15.75 0.05 -14.48
CA ARG A 167 -14.88 -0.32 -15.61
C ARG A 167 -15.30 -1.63 -16.25
N GLN A 168 -15.58 -2.66 -15.44
CA GLN A 168 -16.04 -3.96 -15.95
C GLN A 168 -17.39 -3.84 -16.67
N ALA A 169 -18.33 -3.07 -16.12
CA ALA A 169 -19.61 -2.81 -16.76
C ALA A 169 -19.46 -2.06 -18.09
N ALA A 170 -18.55 -1.08 -18.16
CA ALA A 170 -18.25 -0.37 -19.40
C ALA A 170 -17.65 -1.34 -20.44
N GLN A 171 -16.67 -2.16 -20.08
CA GLN A 171 -16.08 -3.17 -20.97
C GLN A 171 -17.10 -4.20 -21.44
N ALA A 172 -17.95 -4.69 -20.54
CA ALA A 172 -19.02 -5.62 -20.90
C ALA A 172 -20.03 -4.98 -21.86
N LYS A 173 -20.36 -3.69 -21.68
CA LYS A 173 -21.24 -2.94 -22.59
C LYS A 173 -20.63 -2.76 -23.99
N GLU A 174 -19.31 -2.53 -24.07
CA GLU A 174 -18.58 -2.45 -25.35
C GLU A 174 -18.49 -3.82 -26.06
N LEU A 175 -18.39 -4.91 -25.30
CA LEU A 175 -18.33 -6.26 -25.85
C LEU A 175 -19.72 -6.83 -26.18
N ALA A 176 -20.78 -6.43 -25.47
CA ALA A 176 -22.12 -6.98 -25.59
C ALA A 176 -22.66 -7.07 -27.04
N PRO A 177 -22.45 -6.08 -27.93
CA PRO A 177 -22.88 -6.17 -29.33
C PRO A 177 -22.16 -7.24 -30.16
N ARG A 178 -21.00 -7.73 -29.69
CA ARG A 178 -20.21 -8.79 -30.35
C ARG A 178 -20.55 -10.19 -29.87
N LEU A 179 -21.35 -10.34 -28.82
CA LEU A 179 -21.77 -11.65 -28.33
C LEU A 179 -23.01 -12.11 -29.10
N PRO A 180 -23.11 -13.41 -29.45
CA PRO A 180 -24.31 -13.95 -30.07
C PRO A 180 -25.52 -13.75 -29.15
N GLY A 181 -26.64 -13.32 -29.71
CA GLY A 181 -27.87 -13.10 -28.96
C GLY A 181 -28.35 -14.38 -28.30
N ALA A 182 -28.82 -14.29 -27.05
CA ALA A 182 -29.41 -15.44 -26.37
C ALA A 182 -30.61 -15.96 -27.18
N PRO A 183 -30.72 -17.28 -27.42
CA PRO A 183 -31.82 -17.85 -28.17
C PRO A 183 -33.13 -17.55 -27.46
N LYS A 184 -33.99 -16.75 -28.12
CA LYS A 184 -35.36 -16.52 -27.69
C LYS A 184 -36.17 -17.71 -28.19
N GLY A 185 -36.28 -18.75 -27.37
CA GLY A 185 -37.26 -19.80 -27.61
C GLY A 185 -38.66 -19.22 -27.48
N ASN A 186 -39.31 -18.95 -28.61
CA ASN A 186 -40.77 -18.88 -28.61
C ASN A 186 -41.30 -20.33 -28.55
N PRO A 187 -42.26 -20.63 -27.67
CA PRO A 187 -42.99 -21.90 -27.72
C PRO A 187 -43.81 -22.04 -29.01
#